data_AF-W9GN04-F1
#
_entry.id   AF-W9GN04-F1
#
_cell.length_a   1.000
_cell.length_b   1.000
_cell.length_c   1.000
_cell.angle_alpha   90.00
_cell.angle_beta   90.00
_cell.angle_gamma   90.00
#
_symmetry.space_group_name_H-M   'P 1'
#
loop_
_entity.id
_entity.type
_entity.pdbx_description
1 polymer ?
#
loop_
_entity_poly.entity_id
_entity_poly.type
_entity_poly.pdbx_seq_one_letter_code
_entity_poly.pdbx_strand_id
1 'polypeptide(L)'
;MEHSRFRKPSIPLVLAGSLVAGIAWGALSRLFMRLVSTTPEFSWEGTLGIVGIGAVAFVLTGLVAGAMARGWSGWWRLAAVPALLIFAGQGLGLLPAAAGTFLAVRVRNVWLRSAALVAGLVGNYALLHSAIDFNWLQPRTLQLGLAVAVLSGAWLGLQFALAARPRAQRAPLRTATDVTRKVTV
;
A
#
# COMPACT_ATOMS: atom_id res chain seq x y z
N MET A 1 14.63 -29.98 -15.36
CA MET A 1 14.33 -28.93 -14.35
C MET A 1 14.05 -27.64 -15.09
N GLU A 2 12.80 -27.43 -15.46
CA GLU A 2 12.33 -26.20 -16.09
C GLU A 2 12.37 -25.06 -15.07
N HIS A 3 13.28 -24.11 -15.28
CA HIS A 3 13.15 -22.79 -14.68
C HIS A 3 11.87 -22.16 -15.25
N SER A 4 10.78 -22.27 -14.49
CA SER A 4 9.55 -21.54 -14.74
C SER A 4 9.93 -20.07 -14.87
N ARG A 5 9.93 -19.58 -16.10
CA ARG A 5 10.14 -18.17 -16.41
C ARG A 5 9.00 -17.43 -15.74
N PHE A 6 9.24 -16.89 -14.54
CA PHE A 6 8.37 -15.91 -13.92
C PHE A 6 8.26 -14.74 -14.89
N ARG A 7 7.25 -14.78 -15.77
CA ARG A 7 6.93 -13.69 -16.68
C ARG A 7 6.66 -12.50 -15.78
N LYS A 8 7.48 -11.46 -15.92
CA LYS A 8 7.21 -10.18 -15.27
C LYS A 8 5.80 -9.76 -15.67
N PRO A 9 4.91 -9.44 -14.71
CA PRO A 9 3.53 -9.10 -15.02
C PRO A 9 3.51 -7.93 -16.00
N SER A 10 2.65 -8.01 -17.02
CA SER A 10 2.49 -6.95 -18.01
C SER A 10 2.00 -5.67 -17.31
N ILE A 11 2.57 -4.51 -17.68
CA ILE A 11 2.10 -3.19 -17.17
C ILE A 11 0.58 -3.08 -17.26
N PRO A 12 -0.08 -3.37 -18.41
CA PRO A 12 -1.52 -3.25 -18.50
C PRO A 12 -2.29 -4.11 -17.49
N LEU A 13 -1.80 -5.32 -17.17
CA LEU A 13 -2.44 -6.18 -16.18
C LEU A 13 -2.33 -5.61 -14.76
N VAL A 14 -1.16 -5.06 -14.40
CA VAL A 14 -0.96 -4.41 -13.10
C VAL A 14 -1.84 -3.17 -12.98
N LEU A 15 -1.92 -2.35 -14.04
CA LEU A 15 -2.75 -1.15 -14.06
C LEU A 15 -4.24 -1.49 -14.00
N ALA A 16 -4.70 -2.50 -14.75
CA ALA A 16 -6.08 -2.96 -14.70
C ALA A 16 -6.45 -3.51 -13.32
N GLY A 17 -5.60 -4.35 -12.73
CA GLY A 17 -5.79 -4.85 -11.37
C GLY A 17 -5.83 -3.73 -10.33
N SER A 18 -4.97 -2.72 -10.50
CA SER A 18 -4.95 -1.56 -9.60
C SER A 18 -6.19 -0.68 -9.76
N LEU A 19 -6.65 -0.45 -10.99
CA LEU A 19 -7.89 0.27 -11.27
C LEU A 19 -9.09 -0.42 -10.61
N VAL A 20 -9.24 -1.73 -10.81
CA VAL A 20 -10.32 -2.54 -10.21
C VAL A 20 -10.26 -2.46 -8.68
N ALA A 21 -9.06 -2.60 -8.09
CA ALA A 21 -8.87 -2.48 -6.66
C ALA A 21 -9.24 -1.07 -6.13
N GLY A 22 -8.89 -0.02 -6.86
CA GLY A 22 -9.24 1.35 -6.51
C GLY A 22 -10.74 1.63 -6.58
N ILE A 23 -11.42 1.10 -7.61
CA ILE A 23 -12.88 1.20 -7.74
C ILE A 23 -13.56 0.45 -6.59
N ALA A 24 -13.14 -0.79 -6.33
CA ALA A 24 -13.69 -1.60 -5.24
C ALA A 24 -13.48 -0.90 -3.88
N TRP A 25 -12.30 -0.31 -3.67
CA TRP A 25 -11.99 0.46 -2.47
C TRP A 25 -12.87 1.70 -2.32
N GLY A 26 -13.07 2.47 -3.40
CA GLY A 26 -13.95 3.64 -3.39
C GLY A 26 -15.41 3.28 -3.12
N ALA A 27 -15.90 2.19 -3.72
CA ALA A 27 -17.23 1.66 -3.46
C ALA A 27 -17.40 1.19 -2.01
N LEU A 28 -16.39 0.52 -1.45
CA LEU A 28 -16.39 0.10 -0.05
C LEU A 28 -16.37 1.30 0.90
N SER A 29 -15.57 2.32 0.59
CA SER A 29 -15.52 3.59 1.34
C SER A 29 -16.88 4.29 1.33
N ARG A 30 -17.57 4.26 0.18
CA ARG A 30 -18.92 4.80 0.05
C ARG A 30 -19.94 4.03 0.90
N LEU A 31 -19.89 2.70 0.86
CA LEU A 31 -20.74 1.84 1.68
C LEU A 31 -20.50 2.10 3.17
N PHE A 32 -19.24 2.21 3.56
CA PHE A 32 -18.83 2.55 4.92
C PHE A 32 -19.43 3.89 5.37
N MET A 33 -19.28 4.95 4.57
CA MET A 33 -19.86 6.26 4.90
C MET A 33 -21.39 6.18 5.05
N ARG A 34 -22.07 5.39 4.22
CA ARG A 34 -23.52 5.19 4.31
C ARG A 34 -23.94 4.43 5.58
N LEU A 35 -23.09 3.53 6.09
CA LEU A 35 -23.33 2.81 7.34
C LEU A 35 -23.08 3.69 8.58
N VAL A 36 -22.20 4.67 8.45
CA VAL A 36 -21.68 5.49 9.54
C VAL A 36 -22.43 6.82 9.67
N SER A 37 -22.87 7.40 8.56
CA SER A 37 -23.57 8.66 8.51
C SER A 37 -24.74 8.60 7.54
N THR A 38 -25.92 9.01 8.00
CA THR A 38 -27.12 9.18 7.16
C THR A 38 -27.28 10.61 6.66
N THR A 39 -26.49 11.55 7.20
CA THR A 39 -26.45 12.96 6.82
C THR A 39 -24.99 13.37 6.57
N PRO A 40 -24.66 14.12 5.50
CA PRO A 40 -25.54 14.69 4.48
C PRO A 40 -26.07 13.66 3.46
N GLU A 41 -27.10 14.05 2.71
CA GLU A 41 -27.60 13.30 1.55
C GLU A 41 -26.47 13.11 0.54
N PHE A 42 -26.16 11.86 0.25
CA PHE A 42 -25.05 11.57 -0.62
C PHE A 42 -25.44 11.69 -2.09
N SER A 43 -24.80 12.62 -2.80
CA SER A 43 -24.96 12.77 -4.25
C SER A 43 -24.22 11.68 -5.05
N TRP A 44 -24.70 11.44 -6.27
CA TRP A 44 -23.97 10.64 -7.25
C TRP A 44 -22.62 11.25 -7.61
N GLU A 45 -22.53 12.58 -7.66
CA GLU A 45 -21.29 13.31 -7.91
C GLU A 45 -20.24 13.02 -6.82
N GLY A 46 -20.62 13.07 -5.54
CA GLY A 46 -19.72 12.73 -4.44
C GLY A 46 -19.28 11.26 -4.48
N THR A 47 -20.19 10.36 -4.90
CA THR A 47 -19.88 8.93 -5.07
C THR A 47 -18.85 8.72 -6.17
N LEU A 48 -19.05 9.31 -7.35
CA LEU A 48 -18.10 9.26 -8.46
C LEU A 48 -16.77 9.93 -8.09
N GLY A 49 -16.79 10.99 -7.29
CA GLY A 49 -15.60 11.62 -6.74
C GLY A 49 -14.77 10.66 -5.89
N ILE A 50 -15.39 10.00 -4.90
CA ILE A 50 -14.71 9.02 -4.02
C ILE A 50 -14.15 7.85 -4.83
N VAL A 51 -14.96 7.28 -5.74
CA VAL A 51 -14.54 6.16 -6.59
C VAL A 51 -13.42 6.56 -7.53
N GLY A 52 -13.52 7.73 -8.16
CA GLY A 52 -12.50 8.28 -9.06
C GLY A 52 -11.18 8.54 -8.33
N ILE A 53 -11.23 9.13 -7.14
CA ILE A 53 -10.06 9.33 -6.28
C ILE A 53 -9.40 7.99 -5.93
N GLY A 54 -10.19 6.99 -5.51
CA GLY A 54 -9.69 5.65 -5.21
C GLY A 54 -9.03 4.99 -6.42
N ALA A 55 -9.68 5.06 -7.59
CA ALA A 55 -9.15 4.57 -8.85
C ALA A 55 -7.80 5.23 -9.20
N VAL A 56 -7.73 6.56 -9.19
CA VAL A 56 -6.51 7.31 -9.52
C VAL A 56 -5.37 6.97 -8.56
N ALA A 57 -5.64 6.98 -7.25
CA ALA A 57 -4.61 6.67 -6.25
C ALA A 57 -4.06 5.24 -6.40
N PHE A 58 -4.93 4.25 -6.65
CA PHE A 58 -4.48 2.89 -6.86
C PHE A 58 -3.74 2.72 -8.20
N VAL A 59 -4.19 3.35 -9.27
CA VAL A 59 -3.47 3.32 -10.57
C VAL A 59 -2.08 3.94 -10.45
N LEU A 60 -1.94 5.08 -9.77
CA LEU A 60 -0.64 5.72 -9.54
C LEU A 60 0.30 4.84 -8.72
N THR A 61 -0.20 4.20 -7.66
CA THR A 61 0.61 3.28 -6.84
C THR A 61 0.96 2.00 -7.61
N GLY A 62 0.04 1.47 -8.41
CA GLY A 62 0.27 0.34 -9.33
C GLY A 62 1.31 0.66 -10.41
N LEU A 63 1.31 1.89 -10.93
CA LEU A 63 2.32 2.39 -11.87
C LEU A 63 3.70 2.41 -11.22
N VAL A 64 3.81 2.95 -10.01
CA VAL A 64 5.07 2.96 -9.23
C VAL A 64 5.54 1.53 -8.98
N ALA A 65 4.66 0.64 -8.53
CA ALA A 65 4.99 -0.76 -8.28
C ALA A 65 5.46 -1.47 -9.57
N GLY A 66 4.76 -1.25 -10.69
CA GLY A 66 5.11 -1.79 -12.00
C GLY A 66 6.44 -1.27 -12.55
N ALA A 67 6.73 0.03 -12.36
CA ALA A 67 7.99 0.66 -12.73
C ALA A 67 9.15 0.12 -11.88
N MET A 68 8.96 -0.02 -10.57
CA MET A 68 9.96 -0.57 -9.65
C MET A 68 10.24 -2.05 -9.96
N ALA A 69 9.21 -2.86 -10.25
CA ALA A 69 9.37 -4.27 -10.63
C ALA A 69 10.14 -4.46 -11.95
N ARG A 70 10.08 -3.47 -12.85
CA ARG A 70 10.86 -3.44 -14.11
C ARG A 70 12.28 -2.90 -13.92
N GLY A 71 12.57 -2.32 -12.76
CA GLY A 71 13.87 -1.72 -12.46
C GLY A 71 14.08 -0.36 -13.11
N TRP A 72 13.01 0.38 -13.38
CA TRP A 72 13.10 1.74 -13.89
C TRP A 72 13.71 2.72 -12.86
N SER A 73 14.02 3.94 -13.30
CA SER A 73 14.67 4.96 -12.48
C SER A 73 13.83 5.33 -11.26
N GLY A 74 14.49 5.79 -10.20
CA GLY A 74 13.83 6.20 -8.95
C GLY A 74 12.85 7.37 -9.10
N TRP A 75 12.96 8.14 -10.19
CA TRP A 75 12.07 9.26 -10.52
C TRP A 75 10.60 8.84 -10.65
N TRP A 76 10.33 7.59 -11.04
CA TRP A 76 8.97 7.05 -11.08
C TRP A 76 8.29 7.02 -9.71
N ARG A 77 9.05 7.09 -8.61
CA ARG A 77 8.48 7.23 -7.25
C ARG A 77 7.74 8.55 -7.08
N LEU A 78 8.05 9.59 -7.86
CA LEU A 78 7.31 10.86 -7.83
C LEU A 78 5.86 10.70 -8.30
N ALA A 79 5.54 9.67 -9.09
CA ALA A 79 4.16 9.36 -9.45
C ALA A 79 3.30 8.96 -8.23
N ALA A 80 3.92 8.60 -7.09
CA ALA A 80 3.21 8.40 -5.83
C ALA A 80 2.83 9.72 -5.14
N VAL A 81 3.47 10.85 -5.48
CA VAL A 81 3.26 12.14 -4.80
C VAL A 81 1.82 12.63 -4.95
N PRO A 82 1.18 12.61 -6.14
CA PRO A 82 -0.23 12.99 -6.24
C PRO A 82 -1.14 12.08 -5.42
N ALA A 83 -0.89 10.77 -5.40
CA ALA A 83 -1.64 9.85 -4.55
C ALA A 83 -1.45 10.18 -3.06
N LEU A 84 -0.21 10.50 -2.64
CA LEU A 84 0.09 10.94 -1.29
C LEU A 84 -0.59 12.27 -0.96
N LEU A 85 -0.63 13.24 -1.86
CA LEU A 85 -1.29 14.54 -1.66
C LEU A 85 -2.80 14.40 -1.52
N ILE A 86 -3.42 13.56 -2.36
CA ILE A 86 -4.86 13.25 -2.26
C ILE A 86 -5.18 12.60 -0.90
N PHE A 87 -4.26 11.78 -0.38
CA PHE A 87 -4.36 11.19 0.94
C PHE A 87 -3.81 12.09 2.07
N ALA A 88 -3.10 13.18 1.80
CA ALA A 88 -2.45 13.99 2.83
C ALA A 88 -3.43 14.83 3.67
N GLY A 89 -4.71 14.89 3.29
CA GLY A 89 -5.76 15.41 4.17
C GLY A 89 -6.15 14.38 5.22
N GLN A 90 -7.07 13.48 4.85
CA GLN A 90 -7.63 12.50 5.78
C GLN A 90 -6.70 11.30 6.08
N GLY A 91 -5.76 10.99 5.20
CA GLY A 91 -4.85 9.85 5.33
C GLY A 91 -3.62 10.11 6.21
N LEU A 92 -3.37 11.35 6.67
CA LEU A 92 -2.32 11.61 7.67
C LEU A 92 -2.60 10.86 8.98
N GLY A 93 -3.89 10.71 9.33
CA GLY A 93 -4.32 9.88 10.45
C GLY A 93 -3.83 8.43 10.34
N LEU A 94 -3.64 7.94 9.11
CA LEU A 94 -3.23 6.56 8.80
C LEU A 94 -1.72 6.35 8.76
N LEU A 95 -0.92 7.41 8.89
CA LEU A 95 0.54 7.34 8.82
C LEU A 95 1.15 6.33 9.81
N PRO A 96 0.73 6.28 11.10
CA PRO A 96 1.31 5.33 12.04
C PRO A 96 1.07 3.87 11.61
N ALA A 97 -0.13 3.55 11.11
CA ALA A 97 -0.45 2.20 10.63
C ALA A 97 0.34 1.83 9.37
N ALA A 98 0.50 2.78 8.44
CA ALA A 98 1.31 2.60 7.24
C ALA A 98 2.79 2.39 7.58
N ALA A 99 3.35 3.19 8.49
CA ALA A 99 4.73 3.08 8.96
C ALA A 99 4.98 1.76 9.68
N GLY A 100 4.09 1.36 10.60
CA GLY A 100 4.16 0.10 11.32
C GLY A 100 4.16 -1.10 10.37
N THR A 101 3.28 -1.09 9.37
CA THR A 101 3.23 -2.18 8.39
C THR A 101 4.44 -2.18 7.45
N PHE A 102 4.94 -1.00 7.04
CA PHE A 102 6.17 -0.89 6.26
C PHE A 102 7.37 -1.50 7.00
N LEU A 103 7.54 -1.16 8.29
CA LEU A 103 8.56 -1.72 9.15
C LEU A 103 8.37 -3.24 9.31
N ALA A 104 7.15 -3.68 9.58
CA ALA A 104 6.80 -5.09 9.78
C ALA A 104 7.24 -5.98 8.62
N VAL A 105 7.08 -5.52 7.36
CA VAL A 105 7.46 -6.33 6.20
C VAL A 105 8.97 -6.30 5.92
N ARG A 106 9.71 -5.30 6.45
CA ARG A 106 11.19 -5.27 6.36
C ARG A 106 11.86 -6.14 7.41
N VAL A 107 11.19 -6.42 8.52
CA VAL A 107 11.76 -7.20 9.61
C VAL A 107 11.49 -8.69 9.40
N ARG A 108 12.55 -9.52 9.50
CA ARG A 108 12.45 -10.98 9.37
C ARG A 108 11.99 -11.68 10.65
N ASN A 109 12.30 -11.09 11.80
CA ASN A 109 11.90 -11.64 13.09
C ASN A 109 10.40 -11.43 13.33
N VAL A 110 9.67 -12.52 13.57
CA VAL A 110 8.21 -12.48 13.77
C VAL A 110 7.80 -11.61 14.96
N TRP A 111 8.59 -11.58 16.04
CA TRP A 111 8.28 -10.78 17.23
C TRP A 111 8.39 -9.29 16.95
N LEU A 112 9.49 -8.86 16.32
CA LEU A 112 9.68 -7.47 15.92
C LEU A 112 8.68 -7.04 14.84
N ARG A 113 8.30 -7.97 13.94
CA ARG A 113 7.25 -7.75 12.96
C ARG A 113 5.90 -7.50 13.63
N SER A 114 5.53 -8.34 14.59
CA SER A 114 4.31 -8.17 15.39
C SER A 114 4.36 -6.87 16.19
N ALA A 115 5.50 -6.56 16.81
CA ALA A 115 5.69 -5.32 17.55
C ALA A 115 5.51 -4.08 16.66
N ALA A 116 6.05 -4.09 15.44
CA ALA A 116 5.86 -3.00 14.47
C ALA A 116 4.41 -2.84 14.02
N LEU A 117 3.68 -3.96 13.81
CA LEU A 117 2.25 -3.92 13.50
C LEU A 117 1.43 -3.37 14.67
N VAL A 118 1.69 -3.84 15.88
CA VAL A 118 1.01 -3.38 17.11
C VAL A 118 1.32 -1.91 17.35
N ALA A 119 2.57 -1.49 17.24
CA ALA A 119 2.95 -0.08 17.40
C ALA A 119 2.27 0.82 16.36
N GLY A 120 2.19 0.39 15.10
CA GLY A 120 1.47 1.13 14.06
C GLY A 120 -0.03 1.21 14.34
N LEU A 121 -0.64 0.11 14.78
CA LEU A 121 -2.05 0.04 15.15
C LEU A 121 -2.38 0.94 16.34
N VAL A 122 -1.59 0.86 17.41
CA VAL A 122 -1.75 1.64 18.64
C VAL A 122 -1.51 3.12 18.36
N GLY A 123 -0.46 3.46 17.62
CA GLY A 123 -0.19 4.86 17.23
C GLY A 123 -1.31 5.45 16.39
N ASN A 124 -1.88 4.66 15.48
CA ASN A 124 -3.02 5.07 14.66
C ASN A 124 -4.28 5.29 15.52
N TYR A 125 -4.55 4.36 16.44
CA TYR A 125 -5.65 4.49 17.40
C TYR A 125 -5.49 5.73 18.28
N ALA A 126 -4.32 5.95 18.87
CA ALA A 126 -4.03 7.09 19.74
C ALA A 126 -4.18 8.42 18.99
N LEU A 127 -3.69 8.50 17.75
CA LEU A 127 -3.83 9.69 16.91
C LEU A 127 -5.29 9.98 16.59
N LEU A 128 -6.05 8.98 16.13
CA LEU A 128 -7.49 9.11 15.86
C LEU A 128 -8.28 9.46 17.13
N HIS A 129 -7.89 8.91 18.28
CA HIS A 129 -8.48 9.24 19.57
C HIS A 129 -8.19 10.71 19.95
N SER A 130 -6.97 11.20 19.75
CA SER A 130 -6.63 12.58 20.06
C SER A 130 -7.25 13.62 19.13
N ALA A 131 -7.56 13.25 17.88
CA ALA A 131 -7.99 14.18 16.84
C ALA A 131 -9.52 14.34 16.72
N ILE A 132 -10.30 13.47 17.35
CA ILE A 132 -11.76 13.48 17.23
C ILE A 132 -12.38 13.81 18.59
N ASP A 133 -13.10 14.95 18.67
CA ASP A 133 -13.96 15.26 19.81
C ASP A 133 -15.06 14.19 19.93
N PHE A 134 -14.90 13.28 20.90
CA PHE A 134 -15.64 12.02 21.04
C PHE A 134 -17.14 12.13 21.31
N ASN A 135 -17.67 13.32 21.53
CA ASN A 135 -19.07 13.47 21.95
C ASN A 135 -20.10 13.21 20.83
N TRP A 136 -19.67 13.08 19.56
CA TRP A 136 -20.59 12.99 18.41
C TRP A 136 -20.60 11.63 17.67
N LEU A 137 -19.71 10.69 17.99
CA LEU A 137 -19.60 9.40 17.28
C LEU A 137 -20.02 8.23 18.16
N GLN A 138 -21.02 7.46 17.71
CA GLN A 138 -21.41 6.23 18.40
C GLN A 138 -20.25 5.20 18.42
N PRO A 139 -20.16 4.36 19.48
CA PRO A 139 -19.06 3.39 19.65
C PRO A 139 -18.87 2.42 18.46
N ARG A 140 -19.96 2.02 17.78
CA ARG A 140 -19.90 1.10 16.61
C ARG A 140 -19.28 1.74 15.38
N THR A 141 -19.54 3.03 15.19
CA THR A 141 -19.05 3.85 14.09
C THR A 141 -17.53 4.03 14.17
N LEU A 142 -17.03 4.23 15.40
CA LEU A 142 -15.61 4.30 15.71
C LEU A 142 -14.90 2.97 15.42
N GLN A 143 -15.49 1.85 15.83
CA GLN A 143 -14.93 0.51 15.61
C GLN A 143 -14.80 0.16 14.13
N LEU A 144 -15.84 0.48 13.33
CA LEU A 144 -15.81 0.31 11.89
C LEU A 144 -14.76 1.22 11.24
N GLY A 145 -14.68 2.49 11.65
CA GLY A 145 -13.67 3.44 11.12
C GLY A 145 -12.25 3.02 11.43
N LEU A 146 -12.01 2.52 12.64
CA LEU A 146 -10.75 1.90 13.03
C LEU A 146 -10.46 0.66 12.19
N ALA A 147 -11.43 -0.23 11.97
CA ALA A 147 -11.22 -1.42 11.15
C ALA A 147 -10.82 -1.04 9.71
N VAL A 148 -11.48 -0.07 9.09
CA VAL A 148 -11.13 0.43 7.75
C VAL A 148 -9.74 1.07 7.76
N ALA A 149 -9.45 1.95 8.71
CA ALA A 149 -8.15 2.60 8.86
C ALA A 149 -6.99 1.60 8.98
N VAL A 150 -7.20 0.54 9.75
CA VAL A 150 -6.22 -0.53 9.97
C VAL A 150 -6.01 -1.35 8.71
N LEU A 151 -7.09 -1.71 8.01
CA LEU A 151 -7.01 -2.41 6.72
C LEU A 151 -6.30 -1.56 5.65
N SER A 152 -6.56 -0.26 5.61
CA SER A 152 -5.87 0.69 4.70
C SER A 152 -4.38 0.81 5.03
N GLY A 153 -4.03 0.95 6.31
CA GLY A 153 -2.64 1.04 6.76
C GLY A 153 -1.86 -0.24 6.49
N ALA A 154 -2.49 -1.39 6.70
CA ALA A 154 -1.91 -2.70 6.38
C ALA A 154 -1.66 -2.85 4.87
N TRP A 155 -2.62 -2.43 4.04
CA TRP A 155 -2.46 -2.44 2.59
C TRP A 155 -1.35 -1.52 2.11
N LEU A 156 -1.31 -0.27 2.59
CA LEU A 156 -0.28 0.71 2.24
C LEU A 156 1.12 0.25 2.63
N GLY A 157 1.29 -0.26 3.85
CA GLY A 157 2.61 -0.75 4.28
C GLY A 157 3.07 -1.98 3.51
N LEU A 158 2.15 -2.87 3.10
CA LEU A 158 2.48 -3.99 2.20
C LEU A 158 3.03 -3.47 0.87
N GLN A 159 2.38 -2.45 0.27
CA GLN A 159 2.82 -1.86 -1.00
C GLN A 159 4.21 -1.20 -0.89
N PHE A 160 4.43 -0.39 0.15
CA PHE A 160 5.75 0.23 0.38
C PHE A 160 6.83 -0.81 0.59
N ALA A 161 6.52 -1.89 1.29
CA ALA A 161 7.50 -2.92 1.55
C ALA A 161 7.85 -3.76 0.33
N LEU A 162 6.87 -4.02 -0.55
CA LEU A 162 7.11 -4.62 -1.86
C LEU A 162 7.99 -3.70 -2.73
N ALA A 163 7.73 -2.38 -2.71
CA ALA A 163 8.54 -1.38 -3.42
C ALA A 163 9.95 -1.20 -2.84
N ALA A 164 10.13 -1.52 -1.56
CA ALA A 164 11.37 -1.37 -0.81
C ALA A 164 12.28 -2.59 -0.84
N ARG A 165 11.82 -3.75 -1.33
CA ARG A 165 12.67 -4.95 -1.40
C ARG A 165 13.95 -4.59 -2.17
N PRO A 166 15.12 -4.66 -1.52
CA PRO A 166 16.39 -4.47 -2.20
C PRO A 166 16.41 -5.42 -3.38
N ARG A 167 16.83 -4.94 -4.56
CA ARG A 167 17.15 -5.80 -5.71
C ARG A 167 18.06 -6.90 -5.16
N ALA A 168 17.50 -8.08 -4.90
CA ALA A 168 18.27 -9.24 -4.53
C ALA A 168 19.32 -9.36 -5.63
N GLN A 169 20.57 -9.30 -5.17
CA GLN A 169 21.78 -9.20 -5.95
C GLN A 169 21.58 -9.85 -7.32
N ARG A 170 21.65 -9.04 -8.38
CA ARG A 170 22.24 -9.57 -9.60
C ARG A 170 23.61 -10.03 -9.15
N ALA A 171 23.72 -11.33 -8.83
CA ALA A 171 25.02 -11.95 -8.67
C ALA A 171 25.82 -11.48 -9.89
N PRO A 172 27.00 -10.86 -9.70
CA PRO A 172 27.84 -10.56 -10.85
C PRO A 172 27.92 -11.88 -11.61
N LEU A 173 27.48 -11.86 -12.87
CA LEU A 173 27.65 -12.99 -13.78
C LEU A 173 29.11 -13.37 -13.60
N ARG A 174 29.36 -14.50 -12.93
CA ARG A 174 30.69 -15.10 -12.85
C ARG A 174 31.07 -15.30 -14.30
N THR A 175 31.86 -14.38 -14.83
CA THR A 175 32.40 -14.44 -16.17
C THR A 175 33.01 -15.81 -16.30
N ALA A 176 32.62 -16.53 -17.36
CA ALA A 176 32.94 -17.93 -17.62
C ALA A 176 34.46 -18.21 -17.80
N THR A 177 35.32 -17.27 -17.44
CA THR A 177 36.78 -17.35 -17.52
C THR A 177 37.41 -18.16 -16.39
N ASP A 178 36.67 -18.57 -15.35
CA ASP A 178 37.25 -19.29 -14.20
C ASP A 178 37.11 -20.83 -14.26
N VAL A 179 36.48 -21.37 -15.32
CA VAL A 179 36.32 -22.83 -15.47
C VAL A 179 37.47 -23.47 -16.26
N THR A 180 38.22 -22.69 -17.05
CA THR A 180 39.36 -23.22 -17.83
C THR A 180 40.65 -23.38 -17.02
N ARG A 181 40.72 -22.93 -15.76
CA ARG A 181 41.94 -23.02 -14.94
C ARG A 181 42.03 -24.25 -14.04
N LYS A 182 41.13 -25.23 -14.18
CA LYS A 182 41.17 -26.51 -13.45
C LYS A 182 41.35 -27.75 -14.33
N VAL A 183 41.93 -27.59 -15.52
CA VAL A 183 42.33 -28.70 -16.39
C VAL A 183 43.81 -28.54 -16.76
N THR A 184 44.70 -28.52 -15.76
CA THR A 184 46.15 -28.82 -15.89
C THR A 184 46.81 -28.60 -14.53
N VAL A 185 46.85 -29.63 -13.69
CA VAL A 185 48.03 -30.10 -12.93
C VAL A 185 47.83 -31.58 -12.66
#